data_AF-A0AAN8WJJ2-F1
#
_entry.id   AF-A0AAN8WJJ2-F1
#
_cell.length_a   1.000
_cell.length_b   1.000
_cell.length_c   1.000
_cell.angle_alpha   90.00
_cell.angle_beta   90.00
_cell.angle_gamma   90.00
#
_symmetry.space_group_name_H-M   'P 1'
#
loop_
_entity.id
_entity.type
_entity.pdbx_description
1 polymer ?
#
loop_
_entity_poly.entity_id
_entity_poly.type
_entity_poly.pdbx_seq_one_letter_code
_entity_poly.pdbx_strand_id
1 'polypeptide(L)'
;MSSLYFLLFISLLFQLSSTMKTKSQEIKSARLLDLVIRDYTFQSYGPNFRTGIMHNVHLPANLSGIGVKTVRFRCGSLRRYGAKVEEFRLGIGVILQPCLERVMIIRQNLGSNWSSIYYQNYDLSGYQLVSPILGLVAYNAGQPNYTNPFELTISPGQNPILVDFSNLTRVTNVSKIVPLCASFLPDGKVNLEKQLSPCVCMVKRQGHVGLVVESPAPPMKEKKKAMSQWKVIVGSSIGALLGVFLLGLLLVAMFVEVKKRSKLAEMEIRAYEEEALQVSMVGHVRAPTAPVTRTLPTLEHEYRPPPS
;
A
#
# COMPACT_ATOMS: atom_id res chain seq x y z
N MET A 1 -12.87 19.84 -36.70
CA MET A 1 -12.40 20.26 -35.35
C MET A 1 -13.11 19.49 -34.23
N SER A 2 -14.42 19.23 -34.30
CA SER A 2 -15.20 18.47 -33.29
C SER A 2 -14.69 17.06 -32.98
N SER A 3 -14.23 16.31 -33.98
CA SER A 3 -13.73 14.93 -33.80
C SER A 3 -12.44 14.84 -32.97
N LEU A 4 -11.54 15.82 -33.10
CA LEU A 4 -10.29 15.88 -32.32
C LEU A 4 -10.56 16.17 -30.84
N TYR A 5 -11.54 17.02 -30.53
CA TYR A 5 -11.95 17.30 -29.15
C TYR A 5 -12.60 16.08 -28.49
N PHE A 6 -13.37 15.29 -29.24
CA PHE A 6 -13.98 14.07 -28.73
C PHE A 6 -12.93 12.99 -28.38
N LEU A 7 -11.91 12.83 -29.23
CA LEU A 7 -10.79 11.92 -28.97
C LEU A 7 -9.92 12.37 -27.79
N LEU A 8 -9.70 13.69 -27.63
CA LEU A 8 -9.01 14.25 -26.47
C LEU A 8 -9.81 14.09 -25.16
N PHE A 9 -11.13 14.15 -25.23
CA PHE A 9 -11.98 13.94 -24.06
C PHE A 9 -11.99 12.46 -23.62
N ILE A 10 -12.02 11.53 -24.57
CA ILE A 10 -11.92 10.09 -24.29
C ILE A 10 -10.55 9.73 -23.73
N SER A 11 -9.46 10.32 -24.26
CA SER A 11 -8.11 10.06 -23.73
C SER A 11 -7.94 10.64 -22.31
N LEU A 12 -8.54 11.80 -22.02
CA LEU A 12 -8.57 12.38 -20.67
C LEU A 12 -9.36 11.51 -19.69
N LEU A 13 -10.52 10.96 -20.10
CA LEU A 13 -11.30 10.02 -19.30
C LEU A 13 -10.55 8.70 -19.05
N PHE A 14 -9.82 8.19 -20.05
CA PHE A 14 -8.97 7.00 -19.89
C PHE A 14 -7.82 7.25 -18.92
N GLN A 15 -7.20 8.43 -18.95
CA GLN A 15 -6.17 8.81 -17.98
C GLN A 15 -6.75 9.00 -16.57
N LEU A 16 -7.94 9.58 -16.44
CA LEU A 16 -8.61 9.73 -15.14
C LEU A 16 -8.95 8.36 -14.52
N SER A 17 -9.38 7.40 -15.34
CA SER A 17 -9.68 6.02 -14.93
C SER A 17 -8.45 5.23 -14.50
N SER A 18 -7.28 5.53 -15.09
CA SER A 18 -6.01 4.85 -14.78
C SER A 18 -5.41 5.19 -13.41
N THR A 19 -5.96 6.19 -12.70
CA THR A 19 -5.49 6.64 -11.38
C THR A 19 -6.19 5.98 -10.19
N MET A 20 -7.11 5.05 -10.42
CA MET A 20 -7.70 4.23 -9.35
C MET A 20 -7.00 2.86 -9.26
N LYS A 21 -5.67 2.86 -9.13
CA LYS A 21 -5.01 1.74 -8.43
C LYS A 21 -5.35 1.91 -6.96
N THR A 22 -6.35 1.16 -6.48
CA THR A 22 -6.52 0.90 -5.05
C THR A 22 -5.21 0.32 -4.56
N LYS A 23 -4.36 1.18 -3.98
CA LYS A 23 -3.16 0.74 -3.28
C LYS A 23 -3.69 -0.14 -2.15
N SER A 24 -3.47 -1.45 -2.22
CA SER A 24 -3.83 -2.35 -1.14
C SER A 24 -3.21 -1.76 0.13
N GLN A 25 -4.04 -1.33 1.07
CA GLN A 25 -3.57 -0.70 2.29
C GLN A 25 -2.69 -1.73 3.02
N GLU A 26 -1.39 -1.45 3.08
CA GLU A 26 -0.43 -2.34 3.71
C GLU A 26 -0.81 -2.48 5.19
N ILE A 27 -1.00 -3.72 5.66
CA ILE A 27 -1.37 -3.99 7.05
C ILE A 27 -0.14 -3.72 7.90
N LYS A 28 -0.12 -2.58 8.58
CA LYS A 28 0.99 -2.15 9.46
C LYS A 28 0.71 -2.35 10.94
N SER A 29 -0.52 -2.75 11.31
CA SER A 29 -0.90 -2.97 12.69
C SER A 29 -1.00 -4.46 12.99
N ALA A 30 -0.30 -4.91 14.05
CA ALA A 30 -0.41 -6.28 14.53
C ALA A 30 -1.85 -6.62 14.94
N ARG A 31 -2.55 -5.66 15.59
CA ARG A 31 -3.95 -5.84 16.00
C ARG A 31 -4.90 -5.94 14.80
N LEU A 32 -4.69 -5.14 13.76
CA LEU A 32 -5.49 -5.22 12.53
C LEU A 32 -5.29 -6.59 11.87
N LEU A 33 -4.04 -7.08 11.81
CA LEU A 33 -3.73 -8.40 11.27
C LEU A 33 -4.48 -9.52 12.03
N ASP A 34 -4.54 -9.46 13.36
CA ASP A 34 -5.31 -10.42 14.16
C ASP A 34 -6.81 -10.42 13.81
N LEU A 35 -7.40 -9.23 13.64
CA LEU A 35 -8.82 -9.10 13.30
C LEU A 35 -9.11 -9.66 11.91
N VAL A 36 -8.22 -9.43 10.94
CA VAL A 36 -8.34 -10.00 9.59
C VAL A 36 -8.21 -11.52 9.62
N ILE A 37 -7.23 -12.05 10.35
CA ILE A 37 -7.05 -13.50 10.52
C ILE A 37 -8.27 -14.12 11.21
N ARG A 38 -8.81 -13.46 12.24
CA ARG A 38 -10.06 -13.87 12.91
C ARG A 38 -11.18 -13.98 11.89
N ASP A 39 -11.40 -12.97 11.07
CA ASP A 39 -12.52 -12.93 10.12
C ASP A 39 -12.41 -14.06 9.09
N TYR A 40 -11.23 -14.30 8.52
CA TYR A 40 -10.99 -15.45 7.63
C TYR A 40 -11.18 -16.80 8.35
N THR A 41 -10.78 -16.88 9.62
CA THR A 41 -10.96 -18.11 10.42
C THR A 41 -12.44 -18.40 10.64
N PHE A 42 -13.25 -17.41 11.00
CA PHE A 42 -14.69 -17.58 11.20
C PHE A 42 -15.47 -17.76 9.90
N GLN A 43 -15.01 -17.22 8.77
CA GLN A 43 -15.57 -17.55 7.45
C GLN A 43 -15.39 -19.04 7.11
N SER A 44 -14.30 -19.66 7.56
CA SER A 44 -14.07 -21.10 7.41
C SER A 44 -14.83 -21.97 8.44
N TYR A 45 -15.49 -21.35 9.43
CA TYR A 45 -16.20 -22.03 10.51
C TYR A 45 -17.58 -22.56 10.08
N GLY A 46 -17.56 -23.62 9.27
CA GLY A 46 -18.75 -24.29 8.76
C GLY A 46 -19.39 -25.32 9.70
N PRO A 47 -20.53 -25.91 9.30
CA PRO A 47 -21.28 -26.88 10.11
C PRO A 47 -20.50 -28.16 10.45
N ASN A 48 -19.51 -28.52 9.63
CA ASN A 48 -18.71 -29.74 9.79
C ASN A 48 -17.50 -29.56 10.73
N PHE A 49 -17.36 -28.40 11.39
CA PHE A 49 -16.22 -28.13 12.25
C PHE A 49 -16.26 -28.99 13.52
N ARG A 50 -15.31 -29.90 13.69
CA ARG A 50 -15.30 -30.87 14.80
C ARG A 50 -14.60 -30.29 16.03
N THR A 51 -15.10 -30.64 17.22
CA THR A 51 -14.46 -30.23 18.48
C THR A 51 -13.22 -31.09 18.72
N GLY A 52 -12.13 -30.48 19.18
CA GLY A 52 -10.87 -31.15 19.50
C GLY A 52 -10.01 -31.50 18.28
N ILE A 53 -10.44 -31.16 17.07
CA ILE A 53 -9.70 -31.42 15.84
C ILE A 53 -9.15 -30.09 15.32
N MET A 54 -7.88 -30.10 14.92
CA MET A 54 -7.19 -28.94 14.38
C MET A 54 -7.47 -28.81 12.88
N HIS A 55 -7.80 -27.60 12.45
CA HIS A 55 -8.13 -27.26 11.07
C HIS A 55 -7.18 -26.18 10.55
N ASN A 56 -6.73 -26.33 9.31
CA ASN A 56 -5.94 -25.30 8.62
C ASN A 56 -6.88 -24.21 8.08
N VAL A 57 -6.53 -22.95 8.29
CA VAL A 57 -7.24 -21.80 7.71
C VAL A 57 -6.45 -21.31 6.52
N HIS A 58 -7.08 -21.29 5.34
CA HIS A 58 -6.46 -20.80 4.12
C HIS A 58 -6.65 -19.29 4.02
N LEU A 59 -5.55 -18.56 4.06
CA LEU A 59 -5.54 -17.12 3.88
C LEU A 59 -5.39 -16.75 2.39
N PRO A 60 -5.87 -15.57 1.97
CA PRO A 60 -5.65 -15.07 0.61
C PRO A 60 -4.17 -14.84 0.29
N ALA A 61 -3.84 -14.73 -1.01
CA ALA A 61 -2.46 -14.62 -1.50
C ALA A 61 -1.68 -13.43 -0.90
N ASN A 62 -2.36 -12.32 -0.60
CA ASN A 62 -1.76 -11.14 0.03
C ASN A 62 -1.36 -11.35 1.50
N LEU A 63 -1.78 -12.45 2.13
CA LEU A 63 -1.40 -12.87 3.49
C LEU A 63 -0.59 -14.18 3.47
N SER A 64 -0.01 -14.53 2.32
CA SER A 64 0.84 -15.71 2.18
C SER A 64 2.06 -15.65 3.11
N GLY A 65 2.50 -16.83 3.56
CA GLY A 65 3.57 -16.97 4.54
C GLY A 65 3.11 -16.96 6.01
N ILE A 66 1.86 -16.59 6.28
CA ILE A 66 1.25 -16.75 7.60
C ILE A 66 0.59 -18.14 7.68
N GLY A 67 1.06 -18.96 8.62
CA GLY A 67 0.46 -20.26 8.92
C GLY A 67 -0.60 -20.16 10.02
N VAL A 68 -1.88 -20.32 9.66
CA VAL A 68 -3.00 -20.27 10.61
C VAL A 68 -3.61 -21.65 10.80
N LYS A 69 -3.69 -22.07 12.06
CA LYS A 69 -4.43 -23.27 12.48
C LYS A 69 -5.42 -22.91 13.55
N THR A 70 -6.56 -23.56 13.54
CA THR A 70 -7.64 -23.29 14.48
C THR A 70 -8.20 -24.58 15.06
N VAL A 71 -8.64 -24.54 16.30
CA VAL A 71 -9.25 -25.69 16.99
C VAL A 71 -10.33 -25.22 17.95
N ARG A 72 -11.45 -25.94 17.95
CA ARG A 72 -12.58 -25.68 18.84
C ARG A 72 -12.51 -26.61 20.04
N PHE A 73 -12.62 -26.07 21.25
CA PHE A 73 -12.70 -26.85 22.48
C PHE A 73 -13.98 -26.53 23.25
N ARG A 74 -14.45 -27.49 24.06
CA ARG A 74 -15.37 -27.18 25.18
C ARG A 74 -14.55 -26.55 26.30
N CYS A 75 -15.03 -25.43 26.86
CA CYS A 75 -14.32 -24.68 27.92
C CYS A 75 -13.95 -25.60 29.11
N GLY A 76 -14.91 -26.41 29.58
CA GLY A 76 -14.70 -27.32 30.71
C GLY A 76 -13.68 -28.42 30.43
N SER A 77 -13.68 -28.99 29.23
CA SER A 77 -12.71 -30.02 28.83
C SER A 77 -11.30 -29.44 28.72
N LEU A 78 -11.16 -28.27 28.10
CA LEU A 78 -9.88 -27.58 27.99
C LEU A 78 -9.31 -27.22 29.37
N ARG A 79 -10.14 -26.73 30.29
CA ARG A 79 -9.72 -26.46 31.67
C ARG A 79 -9.30 -27.73 32.40
N ARG A 80 -10.00 -28.85 32.22
CA ARG A 80 -9.73 -30.11 32.92
C ARG A 80 -8.47 -30.81 32.42
N TYR A 81 -8.21 -30.80 31.11
CA TYR A 81 -7.16 -31.61 30.50
C TYR A 81 -6.01 -30.80 29.90
N GLY A 82 -6.15 -29.48 29.76
CA GLY A 82 -5.24 -28.69 28.95
C GLY A 82 -5.35 -29.06 27.46
N ALA A 83 -4.42 -28.55 26.65
CA ALA A 83 -4.29 -28.92 25.25
C ALA A 83 -2.89 -28.56 24.70
N LYS A 84 -2.45 -29.30 23.69
CA LYS A 84 -1.32 -28.90 22.84
C LYS A 84 -1.86 -28.38 21.50
N VAL A 85 -1.55 -27.13 21.18
CA VAL A 85 -1.89 -26.47 19.91
C VAL A 85 -0.57 -26.13 19.21
N GLU A 86 -0.03 -27.10 18.47
CA GLU A 86 1.30 -27.03 17.85
C GLU A 86 2.40 -26.68 18.87
N GLU A 87 2.98 -25.48 18.77
CA GLU A 87 4.03 -24.98 19.66
C GLU A 87 3.51 -24.62 21.05
N PHE A 88 2.20 -24.36 21.18
CA PHE A 88 1.59 -23.91 22.41
C PHE A 88 1.15 -25.10 23.26
N ARG A 89 1.55 -25.13 24.53
CA ARG A 89 1.05 -26.07 25.53
C ARG A 89 0.26 -25.31 26.58
N LEU A 90 -1.05 -25.50 26.55
CA LEU A 90 -1.99 -25.01 27.54
C LEU A 90 -2.04 -26.03 28.68
N GLY A 91 -1.53 -25.67 29.85
CA GLY A 91 -1.48 -26.56 31.00
C GLY A 91 -2.86 -26.91 31.57
N ILE A 92 -2.92 -27.98 32.36
CA ILE A 92 -4.11 -28.37 33.12
C ILE A 92 -4.49 -27.21 34.05
N GLY A 93 -5.80 -26.91 34.11
CA GLY A 93 -6.35 -25.83 34.90
C GLY A 93 -6.43 -24.48 34.20
N VAL A 94 -6.06 -24.39 32.91
CA VAL A 94 -6.13 -23.14 32.13
C VAL A 94 -7.50 -22.46 32.25
N ILE A 95 -7.49 -21.15 32.48
CA ILE A 95 -8.69 -20.35 32.70
C ILE A 95 -8.98 -19.57 31.43
N LEU A 96 -10.25 -19.60 31.00
CA LEU A 96 -10.75 -18.83 29.88
C LEU A 96 -11.87 -17.92 30.36
N GLN A 97 -11.77 -16.62 30.12
CA GLN A 97 -12.72 -15.64 30.61
C GLN A 97 -13.08 -14.59 29.54
N PRO A 98 -14.38 -14.39 29.24
CA PRO A 98 -15.54 -15.18 29.67
C PRO A 98 -15.74 -16.42 28.78
N CYS A 99 -15.83 -17.63 29.35
CA CYS A 99 -16.03 -18.88 28.57
C CYS A 99 -17.29 -19.61 29.05
N LEU A 100 -18.36 -19.58 28.25
CA LEU A 100 -19.64 -20.21 28.59
C LEU A 100 -19.69 -21.68 28.20
N GLU A 101 -19.50 -21.99 26.91
CA GLU A 101 -19.65 -23.37 26.41
C GLU A 101 -18.41 -23.84 25.64
N ARG A 102 -18.04 -23.09 24.60
CA ARG A 102 -16.98 -23.46 23.66
C ARG A 102 -16.12 -22.25 23.29
N VAL A 103 -14.86 -22.54 23.00
CA VAL A 103 -13.83 -21.59 22.59
C VAL A 103 -13.21 -22.04 21.27
N MET A 104 -12.95 -21.08 20.39
CA MET A 104 -12.11 -21.25 19.21
C MET A 104 -10.73 -20.71 19.55
N ILE A 105 -9.71 -21.56 19.46
CA ILE A 105 -8.32 -21.14 19.62
C ILE A 105 -7.71 -21.02 18.23
N ILE A 106 -7.18 -19.85 17.94
CA ILE A 106 -6.51 -19.52 16.69
C ILE A 106 -5.01 -19.43 16.98
N ARG A 107 -4.24 -20.37 16.43
CA ARG A 107 -2.79 -20.35 16.39
C ARG A 107 -2.35 -19.67 15.12
N GLN A 108 -1.49 -18.66 15.25
CA GLN A 108 -0.90 -17.91 14.16
C GLN A 108 0.61 -18.12 14.18
N ASN A 109 1.22 -18.42 13.04
CA ASN A 109 2.65 -18.30 12.83
C ASN A 109 2.87 -17.32 11.71
N LEU A 110 3.39 -16.14 12.04
CA LEU A 110 3.52 -15.04 11.10
C LEU A 110 4.63 -15.28 10.07
N GLY A 111 5.54 -16.23 10.32
CA GLY A 111 6.75 -16.38 9.51
C GLY A 111 7.68 -15.17 9.64
N SER A 112 8.86 -15.25 9.04
CA SER A 112 9.89 -14.19 9.15
C SER A 112 9.43 -12.85 8.57
N ASN A 113 8.71 -12.88 7.44
CA ASN A 113 8.36 -11.67 6.69
C ASN A 113 7.34 -10.81 7.45
N TRP A 114 6.26 -11.41 7.97
CA TRP A 114 5.23 -10.68 8.70
C TRP A 114 5.63 -10.35 10.13
N SER A 115 6.59 -11.07 10.71
CA SER A 115 7.12 -10.75 12.04
C SER A 115 7.72 -9.35 12.12
N SER A 116 8.17 -8.78 10.99
CA SER A 116 8.71 -7.42 10.91
C SER A 116 7.73 -6.32 11.35
N ILE A 117 6.42 -6.56 11.27
CA ILE A 117 5.37 -5.62 11.71
C ILE A 117 5.56 -5.25 13.19
N TYR A 118 6.11 -6.16 14.00
CA TYR A 118 6.26 -5.93 15.43
C TYR A 118 7.31 -4.88 15.77
N TYR A 119 8.31 -4.65 14.93
CA TYR A 119 9.25 -3.53 15.12
C TYR A 119 8.58 -2.16 14.99
N GLN A 120 7.46 -2.07 14.26
CA GLN A 120 6.72 -0.81 14.08
C GLN A 120 5.68 -0.57 15.18
N ASN A 121 5.22 -1.64 15.83
CA ASN A 121 4.13 -1.59 16.80
C ASN A 121 4.62 -1.64 18.26
N TYR A 122 5.87 -2.05 18.48
CA TYR A 122 6.43 -2.31 19.81
C TYR A 122 7.86 -1.80 19.93
N ASP A 123 8.24 -1.38 21.14
CA ASP A 123 9.62 -0.98 21.42
C ASP A 123 10.52 -2.22 21.59
N LEU A 124 11.25 -2.54 20.53
CA LEU A 124 12.29 -3.57 20.49
C LEU A 124 13.69 -2.95 20.38
N SER A 125 13.86 -1.71 20.85
CA SER A 125 15.15 -1.01 20.80
C SER A 125 16.25 -1.81 21.49
N GLY A 126 17.35 -2.06 20.78
CA GLY A 126 18.46 -2.87 21.29
C GLY A 126 18.26 -4.39 21.16
N TYR A 127 17.19 -4.86 20.52
CA TYR A 127 16.91 -6.28 20.34
C TYR A 127 16.62 -6.63 18.87
N GLN A 128 16.94 -7.86 18.48
CA GLN A 128 16.65 -8.42 17.17
C GLN A 128 15.86 -9.72 17.31
N LEU A 129 14.74 -9.82 16.61
CA LEU A 129 13.96 -11.05 16.45
C LEU A 129 14.78 -12.14 15.72
N VAL A 130 14.84 -13.32 16.32
CA VAL A 130 15.53 -14.51 15.79
C VAL A 130 14.60 -15.71 15.56
N SER A 131 13.30 -15.51 15.77
CA SER A 131 12.25 -16.48 15.45
C SER A 131 11.11 -15.80 14.68
N PRO A 132 10.26 -16.58 13.98
CA PRO A 132 8.93 -16.07 13.65
C PRO A 132 8.15 -15.76 14.93
N ILE A 133 7.22 -14.82 14.83
CA ILE A 133 6.27 -14.50 15.89
C ILE A 133 5.12 -15.49 15.83
N LEU A 134 4.84 -16.08 16.99
CA LEU A 134 3.74 -17.00 17.20
C LEU A 134 2.64 -16.30 17.99
N GLY A 135 1.41 -16.36 17.51
CA GLY A 135 0.21 -15.85 18.18
C GLY A 135 -0.69 -16.97 18.64
N LEU A 136 -1.25 -16.84 19.84
CA LEU A 136 -2.36 -17.66 20.31
C LEU A 136 -3.46 -16.73 20.81
N VAL A 137 -4.61 -16.77 20.14
CA VAL A 137 -5.77 -15.92 20.47
C VAL A 137 -7.00 -16.80 20.62
N ALA A 138 -7.86 -16.48 21.59
CA ALA A 138 -9.09 -17.20 21.85
C ALA A 138 -10.32 -16.33 21.54
N TYR A 139 -11.32 -16.94 20.89
CA TYR A 139 -12.61 -16.33 20.61
C TYR A 139 -13.75 -17.25 21.03
N ASN A 140 -14.92 -16.68 21.30
CA ASN A 140 -16.06 -17.50 21.67
C ASN A 140 -16.49 -18.31 20.44
N ALA A 141 -16.81 -19.59 20.65
CA ALA A 141 -17.19 -20.49 19.57
C ALA A 141 -18.58 -21.04 19.85
N GLY A 142 -19.61 -20.29 19.47
CA GLY A 142 -20.98 -20.78 19.52
C GLY A 142 -21.28 -21.85 18.46
N GLN A 143 -22.53 -21.86 17.99
CA GLN A 143 -22.91 -22.65 16.83
C GLN A 143 -22.18 -22.18 15.55
N PRO A 144 -22.05 -23.03 14.53
CA PRO A 144 -21.65 -22.60 13.18
C PRO A 144 -22.51 -21.41 12.71
N ASN A 145 -21.94 -20.48 11.93
CA ASN A 145 -22.57 -19.21 11.52
C ASN A 145 -22.77 -18.16 12.63
N TYR A 146 -22.06 -18.29 13.76
CA TYR A 146 -22.08 -17.27 14.79
C TYR A 146 -21.42 -15.96 14.32
N THR A 147 -22.19 -14.87 14.31
CA THR A 147 -21.84 -13.63 13.59
C THR A 147 -20.97 -12.64 14.39
N ASN A 148 -20.82 -12.81 15.70
CA ASN A 148 -20.22 -11.78 16.57
C ASN A 148 -19.08 -12.32 17.45
N PRO A 149 -17.95 -12.80 16.87
CA PRO A 149 -16.84 -13.32 17.65
C PRO A 149 -16.19 -12.23 18.52
N PHE A 150 -16.14 -12.46 19.83
CA PHE A 150 -15.41 -11.64 20.79
C PHE A 150 -14.24 -12.41 21.39
N GLU A 151 -13.18 -11.69 21.73
CA GLU A 151 -11.95 -12.26 22.26
C GLU A 151 -12.15 -12.67 23.74
N LEU A 152 -11.68 -13.87 24.11
CA LEU A 152 -11.61 -14.32 25.49
C LEU A 152 -10.18 -14.16 25.97
N THR A 153 -10.00 -13.89 27.26
CA THR A 153 -8.69 -13.98 27.92
C THR A 153 -8.39 -15.42 28.34
N ILE A 154 -7.21 -15.91 27.99
CA ILE A 154 -6.59 -17.14 28.46
C ILE A 154 -5.53 -16.74 29.48
N SER A 155 -5.67 -17.28 30.67
CA SER A 155 -4.67 -17.18 31.74
C SER A 155 -4.29 -18.57 32.24
N PRO A 156 -3.04 -18.74 32.71
CA PRO A 156 -2.60 -19.98 33.31
C PRO A 156 -3.43 -20.25 34.58
N GLY A 157 -3.71 -21.53 34.80
CA GLY A 157 -4.21 -22.00 36.09
C GLY A 157 -3.04 -22.23 37.04
N GLN A 158 -2.91 -23.47 37.53
CA GLN A 158 -1.73 -23.88 38.30
C GLN A 158 -0.48 -24.04 37.42
N ASN A 159 -0.69 -24.43 36.15
CA ASN A 159 0.40 -24.66 35.20
C ASN A 159 0.52 -23.48 34.21
N PRO A 160 1.75 -23.07 33.86
CA PRO A 160 1.97 -22.00 32.89
C PRO A 160 1.59 -22.43 31.47
N ILE A 161 1.45 -21.45 30.58
CA ILE A 161 1.37 -21.68 29.13
C ILE A 161 2.81 -21.72 28.61
N LEU A 162 3.16 -22.77 27.87
CA LEU A 162 4.50 -22.91 27.27
C LEU A 162 4.42 -22.72 25.76
N VAL A 163 5.45 -22.09 25.20
CA VAL A 163 5.63 -21.89 23.75
C VAL A 163 6.97 -22.45 23.35
N ASP A 164 6.96 -23.45 22.48
CA ASP A 164 8.13 -24.22 22.06
C ASP A 164 8.58 -23.82 20.65
N PHE A 165 9.72 -23.12 20.55
CA PHE A 165 10.30 -22.67 19.29
C PHE A 165 11.33 -23.67 18.71
N SER A 166 11.56 -24.82 19.34
CA SER A 166 12.67 -25.73 19.00
C SER A 166 12.64 -26.18 17.53
N ASN A 167 11.46 -26.32 16.93
CA ASN A 167 11.29 -26.72 15.53
C ASN A 167 11.28 -25.56 14.53
N LEU A 168 11.30 -24.31 15.00
CA LEU A 168 11.15 -23.11 14.18
C LEU A 168 12.43 -22.28 14.08
N THR A 169 13.33 -22.41 15.05
CA THR A 169 14.61 -21.69 15.05
C THR A 169 15.76 -22.61 14.65
N ARG A 170 16.51 -22.21 13.62
CA ARG A 170 17.82 -22.82 13.28
C ARG A 170 18.95 -22.35 14.20
N VAL A 171 18.63 -21.56 15.23
CA VAL A 171 19.60 -20.95 16.17
C VAL A 171 20.23 -22.00 17.10
N THR A 172 19.85 -23.27 16.98
CA THR A 172 20.44 -24.38 17.71
C THR A 172 21.84 -24.69 17.16
N ASN A 173 22.84 -24.29 17.95
CA ASN A 173 24.19 -24.87 18.10
C ASN A 173 25.41 -24.06 17.61
N VAL A 174 25.25 -22.97 16.85
CA VAL A 174 26.42 -22.29 16.24
C VAL A 174 26.86 -21.02 17.00
N SER A 175 25.95 -20.36 17.72
CA SER A 175 26.26 -19.12 18.46
C SER A 175 26.02 -19.30 19.96
N LYS A 176 26.97 -18.86 20.80
CA LYS A 176 26.85 -18.83 22.28
C LYS A 176 25.78 -17.84 22.79
N ILE A 177 24.89 -17.37 21.92
CA ILE A 177 23.92 -16.31 22.21
C ILE A 177 22.63 -16.98 22.67
N VAL A 178 22.29 -16.79 23.94
CA VAL A 178 21.05 -17.30 24.54
C VAL A 178 19.92 -16.30 24.25
N PRO A 179 18.88 -16.65 23.49
CA PRO A 179 17.79 -15.73 23.22
C PRO A 179 16.92 -15.48 24.46
N LEU A 180 16.24 -14.34 24.49
CA LEU A 180 15.18 -14.01 25.44
C LEU A 180 13.81 -14.24 24.80
N CYS A 181 12.82 -14.52 25.64
CA CYS A 181 11.42 -14.59 25.26
C CYS A 181 10.82 -13.19 25.28
N ALA A 182 10.32 -12.73 24.14
CA ALA A 182 9.57 -11.48 24.02
C ALA A 182 8.08 -11.78 23.95
N SER A 183 7.32 -11.32 24.94
CA SER A 183 5.84 -11.37 24.95
C SER A 183 5.28 -9.99 24.64
N PHE A 184 4.49 -9.91 23.58
CA PHE A 184 3.90 -8.67 23.07
C PHE A 184 2.50 -8.48 23.66
N LEU A 185 2.36 -7.46 24.51
CA LEU A 185 1.13 -7.21 25.26
C LEU A 185 0.19 -6.27 24.50
N PRO A 186 -1.15 -6.39 24.68
CA PRO A 186 -2.10 -5.50 24.01
C PRO A 186 -1.95 -4.00 24.33
N ASP A 187 -1.27 -3.64 25.42
CA ASP A 187 -0.98 -2.25 25.79
C ASP A 187 0.23 -1.64 25.06
N GLY A 188 0.78 -2.37 24.07
CA GLY A 188 1.93 -1.93 23.27
C GLY A 188 3.28 -2.16 23.94
N LYS A 189 3.31 -2.81 25.11
CA LYS A 189 4.55 -3.14 25.81
C LYS A 189 5.09 -4.51 25.40
N VAL A 190 6.40 -4.66 25.52
CA VAL A 190 7.10 -5.94 25.36
C VAL A 190 7.64 -6.36 26.72
N ASN A 191 7.30 -7.58 27.14
CA ASN A 191 7.92 -8.20 28.30
C ASN A 191 9.02 -9.15 27.85
N LEU A 192 10.23 -8.94 28.35
CA LEU A 192 11.40 -9.77 28.05
C LEU A 192 11.69 -10.66 29.26
N GLU A 193 11.58 -11.98 29.08
CA GLU A 193 11.87 -12.96 30.12
C GLU A 193 12.91 -13.98 29.63
N LYS A 194 13.65 -14.59 30.56
CA LYS A 194 14.55 -15.70 30.23
C LYS A 194 13.74 -16.91 29.77
N GLN A 195 14.33 -17.72 28.90
CA GLN A 195 13.75 -19.00 28.51
C GLN A 195 13.63 -19.94 29.71
N LEU A 196 12.59 -20.76 29.72
CA LEU A 196 12.42 -21.84 30.71
C LEU A 196 13.43 -22.97 30.46
N SER A 197 13.62 -23.30 29.19
CA SER A 197 14.60 -24.25 28.66
C SER A 197 14.94 -23.83 27.24
N PRO A 198 15.99 -24.37 26.58
CA PRO A 198 16.40 -23.92 25.25
C PRO A 198 15.21 -23.81 24.28
N CYS A 199 15.01 -22.61 23.73
CA CYS A 199 13.91 -22.27 22.81
C CYS A 199 12.48 -22.41 23.37
N VAL A 200 12.28 -22.55 24.68
CA VAL A 200 10.95 -22.67 25.31
C VAL A 200 10.66 -21.47 26.20
N CYS A 201 9.54 -20.81 25.93
CA CYS A 201 9.07 -19.63 26.66
C CYS A 201 7.91 -19.96 27.60
N MET A 202 7.92 -19.35 28.78
CA MET A 202 6.80 -19.34 29.71
C MET A 202 5.96 -18.08 29.47
N VAL A 203 4.65 -18.23 29.36
CA VAL A 203 3.73 -17.11 29.08
C VAL A 203 2.58 -17.10 30.07
N LYS A 204 2.28 -15.93 30.59
CA LYS A 204 1.25 -15.71 31.62
C LYS A 204 -0.11 -15.28 31.04
N ARG A 205 -0.16 -14.92 29.76
CA ARG A 205 -1.37 -14.46 29.06
C ARG A 205 -1.31 -14.89 27.61
N GLN A 206 -2.46 -14.92 26.95
CA GLN A 206 -2.50 -15.03 25.49
C GLN A 206 -1.86 -13.83 24.79
N GLY A 207 -1.68 -13.95 23.48
CA GLY A 207 -1.10 -12.91 22.64
C GLY A 207 0.01 -13.50 21.79
N HIS A 208 1.01 -12.66 21.51
CA HIS A 208 2.08 -13.00 20.59
C HIS A 208 3.42 -13.09 21.30
N VAL A 209 4.23 -14.05 20.86
CA VAL A 209 5.51 -14.36 21.47
C VAL A 209 6.54 -14.59 20.37
N GLY A 210 7.76 -14.13 20.60
CA GLY A 210 8.92 -14.40 19.77
C GLY A 210 10.19 -14.57 20.60
N LEU A 211 11.26 -15.00 19.96
CA LEU A 211 12.60 -15.01 20.53
C LEU A 211 13.38 -13.81 20.00
N VAL A 212 14.06 -13.11 20.90
CA VAL A 212 14.94 -11.99 20.58
C VAL A 212 16.33 -12.21 21.14
N VAL A 213 17.32 -11.61 20.51
CA VAL A 213 18.68 -11.47 21.04
C VAL A 213 19.01 -10.01 21.19
N GLU A 214 19.91 -9.66 22.10
CA GLU A 214 20.46 -8.32 22.15
C GLU A 214 21.14 -8.02 20.81
N SER A 215 20.71 -6.96 20.16
CA SER A 215 21.39 -6.44 18.98
C SER A 215 22.78 -5.98 19.43
N PRO A 216 23.87 -6.34 18.72
CA PRO A 216 25.15 -5.69 18.94
C PRO A 216 24.89 -4.19 18.90
N ALA A 217 25.34 -3.46 19.94
CA ALA A 217 25.25 -2.01 19.93
C ALA A 217 25.72 -1.54 18.54
N PRO A 218 24.93 -0.75 17.79
CA PRO A 218 25.42 -0.22 16.54
C PRO A 218 26.77 0.39 16.88
N PRO A 219 27.86 0.10 16.13
CA PRO A 219 29.11 0.81 16.36
C PRO A 219 28.70 2.26 16.40
N MET A 220 28.97 2.95 17.53
CA MET A 220 28.72 4.38 17.66
C MET A 220 29.13 4.92 16.32
N LYS A 221 28.16 5.47 15.57
CA LYS A 221 28.47 6.07 14.29
C LYS A 221 29.48 7.14 14.67
N GLU A 222 30.77 6.84 14.52
CA GLU A 222 31.77 7.85 14.25
C GLU A 222 31.07 8.71 13.23
N LYS A 223 30.85 9.97 13.62
CA LYS A 223 30.12 10.96 12.86
C LYS A 223 30.67 10.89 11.45
N LYS A 224 30.06 10.08 10.57
CA LYS A 224 30.33 10.07 9.15
C LYS A 224 29.84 11.44 8.76
N LYS A 225 30.82 12.33 8.64
CA LYS A 225 30.69 13.73 8.29
C LYS A 225 29.51 13.84 7.35
N ALA A 226 28.47 14.52 7.80
CA ALA A 226 27.33 14.85 6.98
C ALA A 226 27.90 15.40 5.67
N MET A 227 27.82 14.62 4.60
CA MET A 227 28.23 15.08 3.29
C MET A 227 27.15 16.08 2.88
N SER A 228 27.46 17.34 3.23
CA SER A 228 26.81 18.58 2.88
C SER A 228 25.60 18.43 1.97
N GLN A 229 24.41 18.45 2.59
CA GLN A 229 23.11 18.61 1.92
C GLN A 229 23.00 19.93 1.12
N TRP A 230 24.04 20.77 1.09
CA TRP A 230 24.15 21.94 0.24
C TRP A 230 24.25 21.58 -1.26
N LYS A 231 24.89 20.46 -1.62
CA LYS A 231 25.14 20.11 -3.03
C LYS A 231 23.90 19.69 -3.84
N VAL A 232 22.80 19.31 -3.18
CA VAL A 232 21.55 18.90 -3.87
C VAL A 232 20.61 20.09 -4.08
N ILE A 233 20.66 21.10 -3.21
CA ILE A 233 19.83 22.32 -3.32
C ILE A 233 20.31 23.21 -4.48
N VAL A 234 21.63 23.28 -4.71
CA VAL A 234 22.22 24.11 -5.79
C VAL A 234 22.00 23.51 -7.18
N GLY A 235 21.74 22.20 -7.30
CA GLY A 235 21.51 21.53 -8.59
C GLY A 235 20.08 21.62 -9.13
N SER A 236 19.09 21.99 -8.30
CA SER A 236 17.67 21.96 -8.66
C SER A 236 17.05 23.33 -8.99
N SER A 237 17.78 24.43 -8.83
CA SER A 237 17.27 25.77 -9.10
C SER A 237 17.30 26.15 -10.58
N ILE A 238 18.20 25.56 -11.37
CA ILE A 238 18.38 25.89 -12.80
C ILE A 238 17.29 25.24 -13.67
N GLY A 239 16.84 24.04 -13.31
CA GLY A 239 15.80 23.33 -14.07
C GLY A 239 14.42 23.98 -13.98
N ALA A 240 14.09 24.59 -12.84
CA ALA A 240 12.80 25.24 -12.63
C ALA A 240 12.67 26.54 -13.47
N LEU A 241 13.73 27.33 -13.57
CA LEU A 241 13.75 28.56 -14.37
C LEU A 241 13.59 28.27 -15.87
N LEU A 242 14.28 27.25 -16.38
CA LEU A 242 14.14 26.83 -17.79
C LEU A 242 12.74 26.29 -18.10
N GLY A 243 12.14 25.53 -17.17
CA GLY A 243 10.77 25.02 -17.33
C GLY A 243 9.72 26.13 -17.40
N VAL A 244 9.81 27.13 -16.51
CA VAL A 244 8.89 28.28 -16.51
C VAL A 244 9.08 29.14 -17.76
N PHE A 245 10.33 29.35 -18.21
CA PHE A 245 10.62 30.11 -19.42
C PHE A 245 10.03 29.45 -20.68
N LEU A 246 10.21 28.14 -20.85
CA LEU A 246 9.64 27.40 -21.98
C LEU A 246 8.10 27.39 -21.96
N LEU A 247 7.50 27.25 -20.78
CA LEU A 247 6.03 27.30 -20.64
C LEU A 247 5.49 28.70 -20.98
N GLY A 248 6.19 29.76 -20.57
CA GLY A 248 5.84 31.15 -20.92
C GLY A 248 5.87 31.41 -22.42
N LEU A 249 6.91 30.96 -23.12
CA LEU A 249 7.01 31.10 -24.58
C LEU A 249 5.86 30.38 -25.32
N LEU A 250 5.46 29.21 -24.84
CA LEU A 250 4.37 28.42 -25.43
C LEU A 250 3.02 29.13 -25.31
N LEU A 251 2.73 29.74 -24.16
CA LEU A 251 1.51 30.53 -23.95
C LEU A 251 1.47 31.77 -24.85
N VAL A 252 2.59 32.47 -25.01
CA VAL A 252 2.69 33.64 -25.90
C VAL A 252 2.44 33.24 -27.36
N ALA A 253 3.04 32.13 -27.83
CA ALA A 253 2.83 31.64 -29.19
C ALA A 253 1.35 31.34 -29.47
N MET A 254 0.68 30.66 -28.55
CA MET A 254 -0.77 30.38 -28.65
C MET A 254 -1.59 31.66 -28.73
N PHE A 255 -1.27 32.67 -27.91
CA PHE A 255 -2.00 33.95 -27.90
C PHE A 255 -1.81 34.74 -29.21
N VAL A 256 -0.60 34.72 -29.77
CA VAL A 256 -0.30 35.34 -31.06
C VAL A 256 -1.03 34.64 -32.20
N GLU A 257 -1.09 33.31 -32.20
CA GLU A 257 -1.86 32.56 -33.20
C GLU A 257 -3.36 32.88 -33.15
N VAL A 258 -3.94 32.94 -31.95
CA VAL A 258 -5.36 33.30 -31.78
C VAL A 258 -5.61 34.72 -32.31
N LYS A 259 -4.75 35.67 -31.97
CA LYS A 259 -4.86 37.07 -32.45
C LYS A 259 -4.63 37.18 -33.97
N LYS A 260 -3.75 36.36 -34.54
CA LYS A 260 -3.52 36.32 -36.00
C LYS A 260 -4.74 35.75 -36.71
N ARG A 261 -5.35 34.69 -36.18
CA ARG A 261 -6.58 34.11 -36.71
C ARG A 261 -7.76 35.08 -36.60
N SER A 262 -7.89 35.83 -35.51
CA SER A 262 -8.95 36.84 -35.39
C SER A 262 -8.78 37.97 -36.40
N LYS A 263 -7.54 38.46 -36.60
CA LYS A 263 -7.25 39.48 -37.62
C LYS A 263 -7.48 38.97 -39.05
N LEU A 264 -7.13 37.71 -39.34
CA LEU A 264 -7.40 37.12 -40.65
C LEU A 264 -8.91 37.01 -40.91
N ALA A 265 -9.70 36.61 -39.91
CA ALA A 265 -11.16 36.56 -40.04
C ALA A 265 -11.77 37.94 -40.27
N GLU A 266 -11.26 38.99 -39.61
CA GLU A 266 -11.70 40.38 -39.87
C GLU A 266 -11.33 40.85 -41.29
N MET A 267 -10.17 40.46 -41.82
CA MET A 267 -9.76 40.81 -43.18
C MET A 267 -10.55 40.05 -44.25
N GLU A 268 -10.92 38.80 -44.00
CA GLU A 268 -11.80 38.04 -44.90
C GLU A 268 -13.16 38.73 -45.05
N ILE A 269 -13.77 39.18 -43.94
CA ILE A 269 -15.06 39.88 -43.99
C ILE A 269 -14.99 41.18 -44.82
N ARG A 270 -13.93 41.99 -44.65
CA ARG A 270 -13.76 43.24 -45.41
C ARG A 270 -13.46 43.02 -46.89
N ALA A 271 -12.75 41.96 -47.24
CA ALA A 271 -12.50 41.62 -48.64
C ALA A 271 -13.81 41.26 -49.39
N TYR A 272 -14.80 40.68 -48.71
CA TYR A 272 -16.13 40.43 -49.29
C TYR A 272 -17.00 41.69 -49.42
N GLU A 273 -16.73 42.75 -48.65
CA GLU A 273 -17.43 44.05 -48.80
C GLU A 273 -16.89 44.88 -49.97
N GLU A 274 -15.58 44.83 -50.26
CA GLU A 274 -14.95 45.65 -51.31
C GLU A 274 -15.05 45.02 -52.72
N GLU A 275 -15.32 43.72 -52.82
CA GLU A 275 -15.69 43.04 -54.09
C GLU A 275 -17.18 42.65 -54.11
N ALA A 276 -18.07 43.57 -53.73
CA ALA A 276 -19.51 43.46 -53.99
C ALA A 276 -19.77 43.55 -55.52
N LEU A 277 -19.33 42.52 -56.23
CA LEU A 277 -19.57 42.28 -57.63
C LEU A 277 -21.09 42.21 -57.79
N GLN A 278 -21.66 43.21 -58.46
CA GLN A 278 -23.10 43.36 -58.57
C GLN A 278 -23.71 42.08 -59.13
N VAL A 279 -24.32 41.30 -58.26
CA VAL A 279 -25.07 40.10 -58.60
C VAL A 279 -26.50 40.53 -58.88
N SER A 280 -26.84 40.59 -60.16
CA SER A 280 -28.23 40.74 -60.58
C SER A 280 -28.88 39.37 -60.66
N MET A 281 -30.13 39.27 -60.22
CA MET A 281 -30.94 38.06 -60.38
C MET A 281 -31.41 37.96 -61.83
N VAL A 282 -31.00 36.93 -62.55
CA VAL A 282 -31.58 36.60 -63.86
C VAL A 282 -32.45 35.36 -63.65
N GLY A 283 -33.75 35.57 -63.46
CA GLY A 283 -34.69 34.50 -63.10
C GLY A 283 -34.39 33.93 -61.69
N HIS A 284 -34.24 32.61 -61.58
CA HIS A 284 -34.02 31.91 -60.30
C HIS A 284 -32.53 31.67 -59.96
N VAL A 285 -31.59 32.29 -60.68
CA VAL A 285 -30.14 32.10 -60.45
C VAL A 285 -29.42 33.45 -60.42
N ARG A 286 -28.49 33.63 -59.47
CA ARG A 286 -27.60 34.81 -59.37
C ARG A 286 -26.37 34.60 -60.23
N ALA A 287 -26.02 35.57 -61.08
CA ALA A 287 -24.82 35.53 -61.90
C ALA A 287 -24.00 36.85 -61.83
N PRO A 288 -22.66 36.77 -61.82
CA PRO A 288 -21.74 37.91 -61.77
C PRO A 288 -21.62 38.64 -63.12
N THR A 289 -21.49 39.98 -63.12
CA THR A 289 -21.33 40.81 -64.35
C THR A 289 -20.02 41.61 -64.30
N ALA A 290 -19.23 41.62 -65.39
CA ALA A 290 -17.90 42.27 -65.44
C ALA A 290 -17.86 43.54 -66.32
N PRO A 291 -17.16 44.62 -65.92
CA PRO A 291 -16.91 45.81 -66.77
C PRO A 291 -15.69 45.62 -67.69
N VAL A 292 -15.67 46.27 -68.86
CA VAL A 292 -14.76 45.97 -70.00
C VAL A 292 -13.77 47.10 -70.31
N THR A 293 -12.43 46.89 -70.34
CA THR A 293 -11.45 47.65 -71.21
C THR A 293 -9.98 47.08 -71.26
N ARG A 294 -9.15 47.48 -72.26
CA ARG A 294 -7.87 46.84 -72.73
C ARG A 294 -6.74 47.87 -73.09
N THR A 295 -5.43 47.64 -72.80
CA THR A 295 -4.23 48.42 -73.31
C THR A 295 -2.86 47.64 -73.33
N LEU A 296 -1.78 48.21 -73.93
CA LEU A 296 -0.44 47.62 -74.32
C LEU A 296 0.80 48.56 -74.00
N PRO A 297 2.11 48.20 -74.16
CA PRO A 297 3.22 48.37 -73.16
C PRO A 297 4.54 49.12 -73.59
N THR A 298 5.58 49.27 -72.69
CA THR A 298 7.09 49.19 -72.88
C THR A 298 7.98 50.02 -71.86
N LEU A 299 9.28 49.64 -71.61
CA LEU A 299 10.33 50.15 -70.64
C LEU A 299 11.70 50.51 -71.30
N GLU A 300 12.69 51.20 -70.67
CA GLU A 300 13.88 50.76 -69.85
C GLU A 300 14.85 51.97 -69.54
N HIS A 301 15.90 51.87 -68.64
CA HIS A 301 17.34 52.32 -68.83
C HIS A 301 18.33 52.19 -67.60
N GLU A 302 19.55 51.68 -67.90
CA GLU A 302 20.98 52.06 -67.60
C GLU A 302 21.66 52.26 -66.19
N TYR A 303 22.93 51.80 -66.04
CA TYR A 303 23.95 52.29 -65.06
C TYR A 303 25.42 51.83 -65.33
N ARG A 304 26.45 52.63 -64.98
CA ARG A 304 27.89 52.23 -64.93
C ARG A 304 28.64 52.77 -63.67
N PRO A 305 29.66 52.05 -63.11
CA PRO A 305 30.18 52.17 -61.72
C PRO A 305 31.61 52.79 -61.57
N PRO A 306 32.16 52.97 -60.33
CA PRO A 306 33.40 53.73 -59.99
C PRO A 306 34.55 52.78 -59.52
N PRO A 307 35.57 53.11 -58.68
CA PRO A 307 36.22 54.37 -58.22
C PRO A 307 37.79 54.32 -58.26
N SER A 308 38.49 55.34 -57.72
CA SER A 308 39.70 55.17 -56.88
C SER A 308 39.92 56.39 -55.99
#